data_AF-A0A957FYC0-F1
#
_entry.id   AF-A0A957FYC0-F1
#
_cell.length_a   1.000
_cell.length_b   1.000
_cell.length_c   1.000
_cell.angle_alpha   90.00
_cell.angle_beta   90.00
_cell.angle_gamma   90.00
#
_symmetry.space_group_name_H-M   'P 1'
#
loop_
_entity.id
_entity.type
_entity.pdbx_description
1 polymer ?
#
loop_
_entity_poly.entity_id
_entity_poly.type
_entity_poly.pdbx_seq_one_letter_code
_entity_poly.pdbx_strand_id
1 'polypeptide(L)'
;MMTPPPADRVRTLTEGTALIVTDLHGDGAAFRRCRDYFLAGQAHGELDYFICCGDLIHRESPPEEDDSLAMLLEMQAWQASDPEHVIYLLGNHELSHIYRIILRKGDYRYTPRLAAAMGAKRAELL
;
A
#
# COMPACT_ATOMS: atom_id res chain seq x y z
N MET A 1 -10.26 -29.89 18.12
CA MET A 1 -8.99 -29.11 18.23
C MET A 1 -8.82 -28.34 16.95
N MET A 2 -8.78 -27.01 17.01
CA MET A 2 -8.45 -26.17 15.86
C MET A 2 -6.96 -26.31 15.57
N THR A 3 -6.60 -26.65 14.34
CA THR A 3 -5.22 -26.62 13.86
C THR A 3 -4.71 -25.19 14.00
N PRO A 4 -3.54 -24.94 14.63
CA PRO A 4 -2.97 -23.60 14.65
C PRO A 4 -2.77 -23.12 13.20
N PRO A 5 -3.03 -21.83 12.90
CA PRO A 5 -2.75 -21.30 11.57
C PRO A 5 -1.26 -21.51 11.25
N PRO A 6 -0.91 -21.79 9.98
CA PRO A 6 0.49 -21.90 9.58
C PRO A 6 1.25 -20.64 10.01
N ALA A 7 2.50 -20.83 10.44
CA ALA A 7 3.36 -19.80 11.07
C ALA A 7 3.52 -18.52 10.23
N ASP A 8 3.25 -18.60 8.92
CA ASP A 8 3.48 -17.53 7.95
C ASP A 8 2.35 -16.49 7.88
N ARG A 9 1.29 -16.61 8.69
CA ARG A 9 0.12 -15.68 8.66
C ARG A 9 0.18 -14.54 9.67
N VAL A 10 1.08 -14.60 10.64
CA VAL A 10 1.19 -13.62 11.72
C VAL A 10 2.62 -13.10 11.75
N ARG A 11 2.80 -11.81 11.48
CA ARG A 11 4.07 -11.12 11.74
C ARG A 11 4.09 -10.66 13.18
N THR A 12 5.03 -11.18 13.95
CA THR A 12 5.32 -10.73 15.32
C THR A 12 6.53 -9.82 15.28
N LEU A 13 6.36 -8.56 15.68
CA LEU A 13 7.45 -7.62 15.89
C LEU A 13 7.63 -7.46 17.40
N THR A 14 8.75 -7.92 17.95
CA THR A 14 9.01 -7.91 19.40
C THR A 14 9.88 -6.76 19.86
N GLU A 15 10.55 -6.08 18.93
CA GLU A 15 11.48 -4.98 19.17
C GLU A 15 11.50 -4.04 17.95
N GLY A 16 12.22 -2.93 18.07
CA GLY A 16 12.38 -1.92 17.03
C GLY A 16 11.32 -0.81 17.05
N THR A 17 11.54 0.18 16.19
CA THR A 17 10.69 1.37 16.03
C THR A 17 10.06 1.36 14.65
N ALA A 18 8.74 1.59 14.59
CA ALA A 18 7.98 1.56 13.34
C ALA A 18 7.47 2.95 12.95
N LEU A 19 7.60 3.29 11.66
CA LEU A 19 6.78 4.32 11.04
C LEU A 19 5.49 3.69 10.54
N ILE A 20 4.36 4.08 11.15
CA ILE A 20 3.02 3.66 10.74
C ILE A 20 2.42 4.69 9.81
N VAL A 21 2.12 4.28 8.58
CA VAL A 21 1.50 5.11 7.53
C VAL A 21 0.09 4.61 7.28
N THR A 22 -0.88 5.49 7.52
CA THR A 22 -2.30 5.23 7.25
C THR A 22 -2.68 5.73 5.85
N ASP A 23 -3.97 5.72 5.55
CA ASP A 23 -4.58 5.99 4.25
C ASP A 23 -3.93 7.16 3.51
N LEU A 24 -3.46 6.90 2.29
CA LEU A 24 -2.82 7.90 1.43
C LEU A 24 -3.68 8.29 0.23
N HIS A 25 -4.60 7.42 -0.20
CA HIS A 25 -5.59 7.70 -1.25
C HIS A 25 -5.04 8.43 -2.48
N GLY A 26 -3.93 7.94 -3.04
CA GLY A 26 -3.30 8.48 -4.24
C GLY A 26 -2.49 9.77 -4.04
N ASP A 27 -2.27 10.22 -2.79
CA ASP A 27 -1.36 11.34 -2.49
C ASP A 27 0.11 10.89 -2.54
N GLY A 28 0.68 10.93 -3.74
CA GLY A 28 2.08 10.58 -3.95
C GLY A 28 3.07 11.53 -3.30
N ALA A 29 2.68 12.78 -3.01
CA ALA A 29 3.55 13.71 -2.29
C ALA A 29 3.65 13.31 -0.81
N ALA A 30 2.55 12.92 -0.18
CA ALA A 30 2.55 12.35 1.16
C ALA A 30 3.32 11.03 1.21
N PHE A 31 3.09 10.12 0.26
CA PHE A 31 3.82 8.87 0.13
C PHE A 31 5.34 9.08 0.10
N ARG A 32 5.83 9.95 -0.78
CA ARG A 32 7.27 10.26 -0.90
C ARG A 32 7.84 10.84 0.39
N ARG A 33 7.12 11.74 1.07
CA ARG A 33 7.56 12.27 2.38
C ARG A 33 7.71 11.18 3.42
N CYS A 34 6.73 10.26 3.52
CA CYS A 34 6.80 9.14 4.46
C CYS A 34 7.96 8.20 4.14
N ARG A 35 8.14 7.85 2.86
CA ARG A 35 9.25 7.02 2.40
C ARG A 35 10.60 7.65 2.71
N ASP A 36 10.79 8.91 2.32
CA ASP A 36 12.07 9.61 2.49
C ASP A 36 12.40 9.78 3.98
N TYR A 37 11.39 10.05 4.82
CA TYR A 37 11.54 10.08 6.27
C TYR A 37 11.96 8.72 6.84
N PHE A 38 11.32 7.63 6.39
CA PHE A 38 11.71 6.29 6.81
C PHE A 38 13.13 5.93 6.37
N LEU A 39 13.49 6.14 5.10
CA LEU A 39 14.82 5.82 4.59
C LEU A 39 15.91 6.59 5.33
N ALA A 40 15.67 7.86 5.67
CA ALA A 40 16.59 8.66 6.47
C ALA A 40 16.72 8.09 7.90
N GLY A 41 15.60 7.78 8.56
CA GLY A 41 15.62 7.19 9.91
C GLY A 41 16.27 5.81 9.93
N GLN A 42 16.01 4.97 8.93
CA GLN A 42 16.60 3.64 8.79
C GLN A 42 18.12 3.73 8.61
N ALA A 43 18.59 4.68 7.79
CA ALA A 43 20.03 4.92 7.61
C ALA A 43 20.75 5.36 8.90
N HIS A 44 20.02 5.92 9.86
CA HIS A 44 20.53 6.34 11.18
C HIS A 44 20.25 5.31 12.30
N GLY A 45 19.57 4.20 12.00
CA GLY A 45 19.15 3.22 13.01
C GLY A 45 18.04 3.70 13.96
N GLU A 46 17.25 4.70 13.53
CA GLU A 46 16.14 5.28 14.29
C GLU A 46 14.80 4.60 13.99
N LEU A 47 14.66 4.02 12.79
CA LEU A 47 13.46 3.34 12.31
C LEU A 47 13.83 1.98 11.75
N ASP A 48 13.14 0.95 12.23
CA ASP A 48 13.34 -0.44 11.82
C ASP A 48 12.27 -0.88 10.82
N TYR A 49 11.02 -0.40 10.97
CA TYR A 49 9.90 -0.87 10.15
C TYR A 49 9.14 0.27 9.47
N PHE A 50 8.84 0.09 8.19
CA PHE A 50 7.84 0.87 7.47
C PHE A 50 6.57 0.03 7.38
N ILE A 51 5.48 0.46 8.01
CA ILE A 51 4.21 -0.26 8.00
C ILE A 51 3.16 0.63 7.36
N CYS A 52 2.73 0.26 6.15
CA CYS A 52 1.59 0.89 5.50
C CYS A 52 0.32 0.10 5.75
N CYS A 53 -0.71 0.75 6.28
CA CYS A 53 -1.95 0.12 6.71
C CYS A 53 -2.96 -0.19 5.59
N GLY A 54 -2.61 0.07 4.32
CA GLY A 54 -3.53 -0.07 3.20
C GLY A 54 -4.02 1.28 2.68
N ASP A 55 -5.03 1.23 1.81
CA ASP A 55 -5.72 2.40 1.25
C ASP A 55 -4.74 3.41 0.64
N LEU A 56 -3.77 2.87 -0.11
CA LEU A 56 -2.80 3.65 -0.88
C LEU A 56 -3.47 4.34 -2.06
N ILE A 57 -4.48 3.69 -2.61
CA ILE A 57 -5.06 4.07 -3.90
C ILE A 57 -6.35 4.86 -3.76
N HIS A 58 -6.76 5.41 -4.90
CA HIS A 58 -8.03 6.09 -5.15
C HIS A 58 -8.12 7.49 -4.59
N ARG A 59 -7.61 8.45 -5.36
CA ARG A 59 -7.80 9.87 -5.05
C ARG A 59 -9.18 10.35 -5.47
N GLU A 60 -9.81 11.16 -4.62
CA GLU A 60 -11.04 11.91 -4.93
C GLU A 60 -10.70 13.25 -5.63
N SER A 61 -9.87 13.21 -6.67
CA SER A 61 -9.38 14.39 -7.40
C SER A 61 -9.41 14.17 -8.93
N PRO A 62 -8.99 15.16 -9.74
CA PRO A 62 -8.72 14.94 -11.17
C PRO A 62 -7.69 13.82 -11.37
N PRO A 63 -7.81 12.99 -12.42
CA PRO A 63 -6.93 11.84 -12.67
C PRO A 63 -5.43 12.17 -12.72
N GLU A 64 -5.08 13.35 -13.21
CA GLU A 64 -3.70 13.86 -13.30
C GLU A 64 -3.03 14.09 -11.93
N GLU A 65 -3.81 14.13 -10.85
CA GLU A 65 -3.32 14.27 -9.48
C GLU A 65 -3.27 12.92 -8.74
N ASP A 66 -3.73 11.82 -9.35
CA ASP A 66 -3.81 10.51 -8.71
C ASP A 66 -2.54 9.68 -8.97
N ASP A 67 -1.63 9.67 -7.99
CA ASP A 67 -0.36 8.92 -8.04
C ASP A 67 -0.53 7.42 -7.69
N SER A 68 -1.77 6.91 -7.55
CA SER A 68 -2.07 5.52 -7.10
C SER A 68 -1.24 4.46 -7.81
N LEU A 69 -1.15 4.49 -9.15
CA LEU A 69 -0.43 3.47 -9.91
C LEU A 69 1.08 3.53 -9.65
N ALA A 70 1.65 4.74 -9.63
CA ALA A 70 3.06 4.94 -9.36
C ALA A 70 3.42 4.46 -7.94
N MET A 71 2.58 4.82 -6.95
CA MET A 71 2.75 4.39 -5.58
C MET A 71 2.66 2.88 -5.41
N LEU A 72 1.69 2.20 -6.06
CA LEU A 72 1.59 0.73 -6.03
C LEU A 72 2.84 0.05 -6.60
N LEU A 73 3.31 0.50 -7.77
CA LEU A 73 4.50 -0.06 -8.41
C LEU A 73 5.75 0.13 -7.54
N GLU A 74 5.86 1.29 -6.92
CA GLU A 74 6.98 1.58 -6.04
C GLU A 74 6.91 0.76 -4.74
N MET A 75 5.73 0.66 -4.12
CA MET A 75 5.50 -0.16 -2.93
C MET A 75 5.83 -1.64 -3.20
N GLN A 76 5.43 -2.17 -4.37
CA GLN A 76 5.74 -3.53 -4.78
C GLN A 76 7.25 -3.74 -4.94
N ALA A 77 7.94 -2.82 -5.63
CA ALA A 77 9.39 -2.90 -5.80
C ALA A 77 10.13 -2.79 -4.46
N TRP A 78 9.67 -1.89 -3.58
CA TRP A 78 10.27 -1.67 -2.29
C TRP A 78 10.12 -2.87 -1.36
N GLN A 79 8.91 -3.43 -1.26
CA GLN A 79 8.66 -4.65 -0.50
C GLN A 79 9.44 -5.85 -1.08
N ALA A 80 9.63 -5.94 -2.40
CA ALA A 80 10.46 -6.98 -2.98
C ALA A 80 11.94 -6.83 -2.62
N SER A 81 12.43 -5.60 -2.45
CA SER A 81 13.81 -5.32 -2.07
C SER A 81 14.09 -5.47 -0.56
N ASP A 82 13.09 -5.21 0.28
CA ASP A 82 13.23 -5.25 1.74
C ASP A 82 11.95 -5.81 2.41
N PRO A 83 11.64 -7.10 2.19
CA PRO A 83 10.37 -7.67 2.64
C PRO A 83 10.26 -7.72 4.16
N GLU A 84 11.36 -7.80 4.90
CA GLU A 84 11.36 -7.91 6.37
C GLU A 84 10.96 -6.61 7.05
N HIS A 85 11.45 -5.47 6.58
CA HIS A 85 11.24 -4.17 7.20
C HIS A 85 10.07 -3.38 6.58
N VAL A 86 9.73 -3.70 5.32
CA VAL A 86 8.66 -3.02 4.59
C VAL A 86 7.39 -3.87 4.56
N ILE A 87 6.42 -3.46 5.37
CA ILE A 87 5.17 -4.18 5.60
C ILE A 87 4.02 -3.41 4.96
N TYR A 88 3.35 -4.01 3.99
CA TYR A 88 2.14 -3.45 3.39
C TYR A 88 0.92 -4.31 3.72
N LEU A 89 -0.04 -3.71 4.40
CA LEU A 89 -1.31 -4.34 4.78
C LEU A 89 -2.37 -4.08 3.71
N LEU A 90 -3.39 -4.94 3.68
CA LEU A 90 -4.46 -4.87 2.70
C LEU A 90 -5.59 -3.95 3.19
N GLY A 91 -5.73 -2.79 2.55
CA GLY A 91 -6.86 -1.87 2.75
C GLY A 91 -8.11 -2.30 1.98
N ASN A 92 -9.27 -1.72 2.33
CA ASN A 92 -10.52 -2.03 1.64
C ASN A 92 -10.56 -1.44 0.22
N HIS A 93 -9.80 -0.37 -0.06
CA HIS A 93 -9.67 0.16 -1.41
C HIS A 93 -8.97 -0.84 -2.34
N GLU A 94 -7.86 -1.44 -1.91
CA GLU A 94 -7.18 -2.50 -2.65
C GLU A 94 -8.01 -3.79 -2.74
N LEU A 95 -8.68 -4.16 -1.64
CA LEU A 95 -9.56 -5.33 -1.57
C LEU A 95 -10.61 -5.34 -2.70
N SER A 96 -11.17 -4.16 -3.03
CA SER A 96 -12.18 -4.03 -4.09
C SER A 96 -11.67 -4.50 -5.45
N HIS A 97 -10.38 -4.38 -5.73
CA HIS A 97 -9.78 -4.84 -6.98
C HIS A 97 -9.56 -6.36 -7.01
N ILE A 98 -9.12 -6.94 -5.89
CA ILE A 98 -8.91 -8.39 -5.75
C ILE A 98 -10.23 -9.12 -5.97
N TYR A 99 -11.31 -8.66 -5.33
CA TYR A 99 -12.63 -9.25 -5.44
C TYR A 99 -13.43 -8.76 -6.65
N ARG A 100 -12.87 -7.84 -7.45
CA ARG A 100 -13.52 -7.24 -8.63
C ARG A 100 -14.87 -6.61 -8.31
N ILE A 101 -14.99 -6.00 -7.14
CA ILE A 101 -16.17 -5.28 -6.68
C ILE A 101 -16.02 -3.81 -7.06
N ILE A 102 -17.07 -3.19 -7.59
CA ILE A 102 -17.05 -1.75 -7.86
C ILE A 102 -17.23 -0.99 -6.55
N LEU A 103 -16.14 -0.40 -6.05
CA LEU A 103 -16.18 0.57 -4.97
C LEU A 103 -16.78 1.89 -5.48
N ARG A 104 -17.75 2.43 -4.74
CA ARG A 104 -18.45 3.69 -5.07
C ARG A 104 -18.78 4.52 -3.84
N LYS A 105 -18.82 5.84 -4.00
CA LYS A 105 -19.33 6.81 -3.03
C LYS A 105 -20.24 7.78 -3.76
N GLY A 106 -21.55 7.68 -3.52
CA GLY A 106 -22.55 8.33 -4.37
C GLY A 106 -22.39 7.91 -5.84
N ASP A 107 -22.25 8.90 -6.72
CA ASP A 107 -22.05 8.70 -8.16
C ASP A 107 -20.58 8.45 -8.55
N TYR A 108 -19.64 8.64 -7.62
CA TYR A 108 -18.23 8.42 -7.88
C TYR A 108 -17.89 6.93 -7.89
N ARG A 109 -17.23 6.45 -8.96
CA ARG A 109 -16.74 5.07 -9.09
C ARG A 109 -15.22 5.06 -9.05
N TYR A 110 -14.66 4.41 -8.04
CA TYR A 110 -13.21 4.41 -7.81
C TYR A 110 -12.47 3.41 -8.72
N THR A 111 -12.99 2.18 -8.84
CA THR A 111 -12.26 1.08 -9.48
C THR A 111 -11.99 1.24 -10.99
N PRO A 112 -12.86 1.84 -11.82
CA PRO A 112 -12.61 1.93 -13.27
C PRO A 112 -11.38 2.77 -13.63
N ARG A 113 -11.09 3.83 -12.86
CA ARG A 113 -9.98 4.76 -13.16
C ARG A 113 -8.64 4.06 -13.03
N LEU A 114 -8.38 3.42 -11.88
CA LEU A 114 -7.15 2.67 -11.67
C LEU A 114 -7.04 1.49 -12.64
N ALA A 115 -8.14 0.79 -12.91
CA ALA A 115 -8.16 -0.29 -13.89
C ALA A 115 -7.73 0.16 -15.29
N ALA A 116 -8.15 1.35 -15.72
CA ALA A 116 -7.71 1.95 -16.98
C ALA A 116 -6.21 2.31 -16.94
N ALA A 117 -5.72 2.88 -15.84
CA ALA A 117 -4.32 3.25 -15.67
C ALA A 117 -3.38 2.02 -15.70
N MET A 118 -3.77 0.90 -15.08
CA MET A 118 -2.99 -0.35 -15.10
C MET A 118 -2.90 -0.97 -16.51
N GLY A 119 -3.87 -0.71 -17.38
CA GLY A 119 -3.90 -1.24 -18.74
C GLY A 119 -3.67 -2.77 -18.78
N ALA A 120 -2.73 -3.21 -19.64
CA ALA A 120 -2.38 -4.62 -19.80
C ALA A 120 -1.69 -5.24 -18.56
N LYS A 121 -1.08 -4.42 -17.68
CA LYS A 121 -0.35 -4.90 -16.49
C LYS A 121 -1.27 -5.30 -15.33
N ARG A 122 -2.58 -5.15 -15.49
CA ARG A 122 -3.56 -5.40 -14.42
C ARG A 122 -3.44 -6.79 -13.79
N ALA A 123 -3.13 -7.82 -14.59
CA ALA A 123 -3.02 -9.20 -14.09
C ALA A 123 -1.73 -9.48 -13.30
N GLU A 124 -0.74 -8.58 -13.37
CA GLU A 124 0.56 -8.71 -12.70
C GLU A 124 0.60 -7.91 -11.38
N LEU A 125 -0.32 -6.96 -11.20
CA LEU A 125 -0.36 -6.03 -10.08
C LEU A 125 -1.42 -6.38 -9.02
N LEU A 126 -2.36 -7.26 -9.34
CA LEU A 126 -3.54 -7.60 -8.52
C LEU A 126 -3.92 -9.08 -8.59
#